data_AF-A0A2M8MXW7-F1
#
_entry.id   AF-A0A2M8MXW7-F1
#
_cell.length_a   1.000
_cell.length_b   1.000
_cell.length_c   1.000
_cell.angle_alpha   90.00
_cell.angle_beta   90.00
_cell.angle_gamma   90.00
#
_symmetry.space_group_name_H-M   'P 1'
#
loop_
_entity.id
_entity.type
_entity.pdbx_description
1 polymer ?
#
loop_
_entity_poly.entity_id
_entity_poly.type
_entity_poly.pdbx_seq_one_letter_code
_entity_poly.pdbx_strand_id
1 'polypeptide(L)'
;MQHDTRLVMTGVLGEVNSWAESILPQFLDMTAGRQIELDVARFSLLSGGDAFEAVQDIGRMAHKIAGTAASFGFAALGDQAQEVEGLCLRIERMPPAALATAAHSEMLPALERLMLELDLILVTPL
;
A
#
# COMPACT_ATOMS: atom_id res chain seq x y z
N MET A 1 51.84 15.20 -1.21
CA MET A 1 51.23 14.43 -2.31
C MET A 1 49.78 14.20 -1.93
N GLN A 2 48.89 15.08 -2.38
CA GLN A 2 47.45 15.04 -2.13
C GLN A 2 46.77 14.65 -3.45
N HIS A 3 46.22 13.44 -3.50
CA HIS A 3 45.30 12.91 -4.51
C HIS A 3 44.57 11.76 -3.79
N ASP A 4 43.29 11.48 -3.90
CA ASP A 4 42.16 12.11 -4.57
C ASP A 4 40.96 11.31 -4.00
N THR A 5 40.25 11.87 -3.02
CA THR A 5 39.09 11.20 -2.39
C THR A 5 37.77 11.62 -3.05
N ARG A 6 37.80 12.46 -4.09
CA ARG A 6 36.59 13.02 -4.69
C ARG A 6 36.02 12.19 -5.84
N LEU A 7 36.78 11.27 -6.43
CA LEU A 7 36.34 10.52 -7.61
C LEU A 7 35.50 9.26 -7.32
N VAL A 8 35.47 8.74 -6.09
CA VAL A 8 34.78 7.48 -5.77
C VAL A 8 33.29 7.69 -5.45
N MET A 9 32.88 8.91 -5.06
CA MET A 9 31.49 9.18 -4.67
C MET A 9 30.55 9.48 -5.84
N THR A 10 31.06 9.73 -7.04
CA THR A 10 30.22 10.06 -8.21
C THR A 10 29.66 8.82 -8.91
N GLY A 11 30.38 7.69 -8.87
CA GLY A 11 29.94 6.42 -9.50
C GLY A 11 28.80 5.72 -8.74
N VAL A 12 28.88 5.70 -7.41
CA VAL A 12 27.85 5.08 -6.54
C VAL A 12 26.50 5.79 -6.65
N LEU A 13 26.50 7.12 -6.80
CA LEU A 13 25.27 7.90 -6.95
C LEU A 13 24.63 7.73 -8.34
N GLY A 14 25.42 7.50 -9.39
CA GLY A 14 24.93 7.27 -10.75
C GLY A 14 24.29 5.88 -10.94
N GLU A 15 24.84 4.83 -10.33
CA GLU A 15 24.27 3.48 -10.39
C GLU A 15 22.98 3.35 -9.57
N VAL A 16 22.91 4.01 -8.41
CA VAL A 16 21.70 4.02 -7.56
C VAL A 16 20.53 4.74 -8.24
N ASN A 17 20.79 5.83 -8.95
CA ASN A 17 19.75 6.50 -9.75
C ASN A 17 19.24 5.64 -10.92
N SER A 18 20.14 4.97 -11.65
CA SER A 18 19.75 4.11 -12.78
C SER A 18 18.91 2.90 -12.34
N TRP A 19 19.20 2.31 -11.19
CA TRP A 19 18.39 1.23 -10.63
C TRP A 19 17.00 1.72 -10.21
N ALA A 20 16.93 2.82 -9.46
CA ALA A 20 15.67 3.43 -9.03
C ALA A 20 14.78 3.80 -10.24
N GLU A 21 15.35 4.42 -11.27
CA GLU A 21 14.65 4.76 -12.53
C GLU A 21 14.08 3.53 -13.24
N SER A 22 14.73 2.36 -13.12
CA SER A 22 14.27 1.12 -13.77
C SER A 22 13.14 0.39 -13.02
N ILE A 23 13.08 0.51 -11.69
CA ILE A 23 12.13 -0.24 -10.86
C ILE A 23 10.91 0.61 -10.45
N LEU A 24 11.08 1.93 -10.38
CA LEU A 24 10.03 2.84 -9.93
C LEU A 24 8.78 2.78 -10.82
N PRO A 25 8.87 2.74 -12.17
CA PRO A 25 7.68 2.62 -13.01
C PRO A 25 6.88 1.35 -12.73
N GLN A 26 7.56 0.23 -12.50
CA GLN A 26 6.90 -1.04 -12.17
C GLN A 26 6.22 -0.99 -10.80
N PHE A 27 6.88 -0.38 -9.81
CA PHE A 27 6.28 -0.15 -8.50
C PHE A 27 5.01 0.70 -8.61
N LEU A 28 5.06 1.82 -9.33
CA LEU A 28 3.93 2.72 -9.51
C LEU A 28 2.76 2.02 -10.23
N ASP A 29 3.03 1.26 -11.29
CA ASP A 29 2.01 0.48 -12.01
C ASP A 29 1.34 -0.57 -11.12
N MET A 30 2.13 -1.35 -10.38
CA MET A 30 1.61 -2.33 -9.41
C MET A 30 0.79 -1.67 -8.30
N THR A 31 1.19 -0.48 -7.86
CA THR A 31 0.53 0.26 -6.79
C THR A 31 -0.78 0.88 -7.26
N ALA A 32 -0.79 1.47 -8.46
CA ALA A 32 -1.99 2.02 -9.08
C ALA A 32 -3.04 0.93 -9.37
N GLY A 33 -2.62 -0.23 -9.89
CA GLY A 33 -3.52 -1.36 -10.11
C GLY A 33 -4.22 -1.81 -8.83
N ARG A 34 -3.48 -1.88 -7.71
CA ARG A 34 -4.04 -2.26 -6.40
C ARG A 34 -4.94 -1.19 -5.81
N GLN A 35 -4.67 0.09 -6.06
CA GLN A 35 -5.57 1.17 -5.64
C GLN A 35 -6.94 1.03 -6.31
N ILE A 36 -6.98 0.73 -7.61
CA ILE A 36 -8.23 0.48 -8.33
C ILE A 36 -9.00 -0.70 -7.72
N GLU A 37 -8.30 -1.80 -7.39
CA GLU A 37 -8.93 -2.96 -6.73
C GLU A 37 -9.49 -2.60 -5.34
N LEU A 38 -8.77 -1.80 -4.55
CA LEU A 38 -9.25 -1.27 -3.27
C LEU A 38 -10.49 -0.38 -3.43
N ASP A 39 -10.50 0.50 -4.43
CA ASP A 39 -11.65 1.36 -4.74
C ASP A 39 -12.91 0.56 -5.05
N VAL A 40 -12.77 -0.50 -5.86
CA VAL A 40 -13.89 -1.39 -6.20
C VAL A 40 -14.44 -2.09 -4.95
N ALA A 41 -13.57 -2.66 -4.12
CA ALA A 41 -14.00 -3.35 -2.91
C ALA A 41 -14.61 -2.38 -1.88
N ARG A 42 -14.03 -1.19 -1.73
CA ARG A 42 -14.57 -0.10 -0.89
C ARG A 42 -15.95 0.34 -1.36
N PHE A 43 -16.12 0.55 -2.66
CA PHE A 43 -17.40 0.94 -3.24
C PHE A 43 -18.47 -0.14 -3.02
N SER A 44 -18.12 -1.42 -3.21
CA SER A 44 -19.02 -2.54 -2.92
C SER A 44 -19.51 -2.51 -1.47
N LEU A 45 -18.58 -2.37 -0.50
CA LEU A 45 -18.91 -2.28 0.91
C LEU A 45 -19.85 -1.10 1.22
N LEU A 46 -19.52 0.10 0.72
CA LEU A 46 -20.30 1.32 0.95
C LEU A 46 -21.70 1.27 0.30
N SER A 47 -21.85 0.49 -0.76
CA SER A 47 -23.12 0.32 -1.48
C SER A 47 -24.01 -0.79 -0.90
N GLY A 48 -23.59 -1.41 0.21
CA GLY A 48 -24.33 -2.49 0.86
C GLY A 48 -24.13 -3.86 0.20
N GLY A 49 -23.02 -4.06 -0.50
CA GLY A 49 -22.59 -5.37 -1.00
C GLY A 49 -22.22 -6.34 0.12
N ASP A 50 -21.71 -7.53 -0.25
CA ASP A 50 -21.27 -8.51 0.74
C ASP A 50 -20.04 -7.98 1.50
N ALA A 51 -20.27 -7.63 2.78
CA ALA A 51 -19.23 -7.10 3.63
C ALA A 51 -18.11 -8.11 3.90
N PHE A 52 -18.41 -9.42 3.92
CA PHE A 52 -17.38 -10.44 4.12
C PHE A 52 -16.46 -10.52 2.91
N GLU A 53 -17.02 -10.56 1.70
CA GLU A 53 -16.25 -10.55 0.45
C GLU A 53 -15.39 -9.29 0.35
N ALA A 54 -15.97 -8.10 0.61
CA ALA A 54 -15.25 -6.85 0.55
C ALA A 54 -14.08 -6.79 1.56
N VAL A 55 -14.31 -7.21 2.81
CA VAL A 55 -13.25 -7.28 3.84
C VAL A 55 -12.12 -8.20 3.41
N GLN A 56 -12.43 -9.35 2.80
CA GLN A 56 -11.42 -10.28 2.31
C GLN A 56 -10.62 -9.72 1.14
N ASP A 57 -11.28 -9.07 0.19
CA ASP A 57 -10.61 -8.44 -0.96
C ASP A 57 -9.67 -7.33 -0.50
N ILE A 58 -10.15 -6.46 0.40
CA ILE A 58 -9.35 -5.38 0.99
C ILE A 58 -8.16 -5.95 1.74
N GLY A 59 -8.36 -6.98 2.57
CA GLY A 59 -7.28 -7.63 3.33
C GLY A 59 -6.20 -8.23 2.42
N ARG A 60 -6.59 -8.91 1.34
CA ARG A 60 -5.65 -9.44 0.35
C ARG A 60 -4.86 -8.35 -0.37
N MET A 61 -5.50 -7.23 -0.72
CA MET A 61 -4.81 -6.12 -1.35
C MET A 61 -3.86 -5.42 -0.39
N ALA A 62 -4.29 -5.17 0.84
CA ALA A 62 -3.46 -4.61 1.89
C ALA A 62 -2.19 -5.45 2.11
N HIS A 63 -2.31 -6.78 2.19
CA HIS A 63 -1.17 -7.69 2.26
C HIS A 63 -0.17 -7.52 1.10
N LYS A 64 -0.68 -7.46 -0.14
CA LYS A 64 0.17 -7.26 -1.34
C LYS A 64 0.85 -5.89 -1.33
N ILE A 65 0.14 -4.85 -0.91
CA ILE A 65 0.69 -3.50 -0.79
C ILE A 65 1.80 -3.49 0.27
N ALA A 66 1.59 -4.08 1.44
CA ALA A 66 2.60 -4.19 2.49
C ALA A 66 3.88 -4.87 1.99
N GLY A 67 3.75 -6.01 1.29
CA GLY A 67 4.90 -6.73 0.74
C GLY A 67 5.66 -5.93 -0.32
N THR A 68 4.95 -5.19 -1.18
CA THR A 68 5.58 -4.30 -2.16
C THR A 68 6.21 -3.08 -1.48
N ALA A 69 5.51 -2.41 -0.57
CA ALA A 69 6.04 -1.27 0.17
C ALA A 69 7.36 -1.63 0.90
N ALA A 70 7.41 -2.79 1.56
CA ALA A 70 8.61 -3.31 2.20
C ALA A 70 9.77 -3.54 1.22
N SER A 71 9.48 -4.06 0.02
CA SER A 71 10.49 -4.35 -1.01
C SER A 71 11.11 -3.07 -1.61
N PHE A 72 10.38 -1.95 -1.57
CA PHE A 72 10.77 -0.69 -2.18
C PHE A 72 11.11 0.42 -1.16
N GLY A 73 11.03 0.12 0.14
CA GLY A 73 11.42 1.05 1.20
C GLY A 73 10.37 2.09 1.62
N PHE A 74 9.09 1.90 1.24
CA PHE A 74 8.00 2.79 1.61
C PHE A 74 7.41 2.43 2.98
N ALA A 75 8.11 2.80 4.05
CA ALA A 75 7.72 2.40 5.42
C ALA A 75 6.29 2.82 5.80
N ALA A 76 5.92 4.08 5.56
CA ALA A 76 4.59 4.61 5.92
C ALA A 76 3.46 3.85 5.20
N LEU A 77 3.60 3.62 3.89
CA LEU A 77 2.67 2.81 3.11
C LEU A 77 2.58 1.38 3.64
N GLY A 78 3.73 0.78 3.98
CA GLY A 78 3.80 -0.56 4.54
C GLY A 78 3.07 -0.68 5.88
N ASP A 79 3.29 0.26 6.79
CA ASP A 79 2.68 0.27 8.12
C ASP A 79 1.15 0.42 8.04
N GLN A 80 0.66 1.32 7.18
CA GLN A 80 -0.78 1.49 6.98
C GLN A 80 -1.42 0.27 6.32
N ALA A 81 -0.74 -0.35 5.35
CA ALA A 81 -1.23 -1.56 4.71
C ALA A 81 -1.31 -2.73 5.70
N GLN A 82 -0.33 -2.87 6.59
CA GLN A 82 -0.38 -3.88 7.66
C GLN A 82 -1.48 -3.61 8.68
N GLU A 83 -1.74 -2.34 9.02
CA GLU A 83 -2.87 -1.97 9.88
C GLU A 83 -4.20 -2.45 9.28
N VAL A 84 -4.43 -2.16 8.00
CA VAL A 84 -5.65 -2.58 7.28
C VAL A 84 -5.74 -4.11 7.20
N GLU A 85 -4.67 -4.79 6.83
CA GLU A 85 -4.62 -6.26 6.80
C GLU A 85 -4.97 -6.87 8.17
N GLY A 86 -4.39 -6.35 9.25
CA GLY A 86 -4.66 -6.80 10.62
C GLY A 86 -6.12 -6.60 11.04
N LEU A 87 -6.72 -5.46 10.67
CA LEU A 87 -8.14 -5.20 10.90
C LEU A 87 -9.01 -6.20 10.12
N CYS A 88 -8.74 -6.44 8.84
CA CYS A 88 -9.47 -7.41 8.03
C CYS A 88 -9.41 -8.82 8.64
N LEU A 89 -8.21 -9.32 8.96
CA LEU A 89 -8.02 -10.65 9.55
C LEU A 89 -8.76 -10.84 10.89
N ARG A 90 -8.91 -9.77 11.67
CA ARG A 90 -9.70 -9.77 12.91
C ARG A 90 -11.19 -9.76 12.60
N ILE A 91 -11.62 -8.90 11.69
CA ILE A 91 -13.04 -8.69 11.33
C ILE A 91 -13.63 -9.92 10.64
N GLU A 92 -12.87 -10.62 9.80
CA GLU A 92 -13.29 -11.88 9.14
C GLU A 92 -13.70 -12.99 10.13
N ARG A 93 -13.21 -12.93 11.37
CA ARG A 93 -13.52 -13.90 12.42
C ARG A 93 -14.78 -13.54 13.22
N MET A 94 -15.40 -12.40 12.92
CA MET A 94 -16.59 -11.92 13.62
C MET A 94 -17.87 -12.55 13.06
N PRO A 95 -18.95 -12.61 13.85
CA PRO A 95 -20.27 -12.94 13.33
C PRO A 95 -20.71 -11.94 12.25
N PRO A 96 -21.51 -12.36 11.23
CA PRO A 96 -21.89 -11.49 10.11
C PRO A 96 -22.49 -10.14 10.53
N ALA A 97 -23.33 -10.12 11.57
CA ALA A 97 -23.94 -8.89 12.08
C ALA A 97 -22.92 -7.89 12.67
N ALA A 98 -21.85 -8.37 13.29
CA ALA A 98 -20.79 -7.52 13.85
C ALA A 98 -19.74 -7.15 12.80
N LEU A 99 -19.51 -8.04 11.82
CA LEU A 99 -18.55 -7.84 10.74
C LEU A 99 -18.83 -6.56 9.96
N ALA A 100 -20.07 -6.38 9.48
CA ALA A 100 -20.42 -5.20 8.69
C ALA A 100 -20.23 -3.89 9.48
N THR A 101 -20.60 -3.89 10.76
CA THR A 101 -20.39 -2.75 11.65
C THR A 101 -18.91 -2.46 11.88
N ALA A 102 -18.09 -3.48 12.14
CA ALA A 102 -16.65 -3.31 12.34
C ALA A 102 -15.93 -2.89 11.06
N ALA A 103 -16.36 -3.41 9.90
CA ALA A 103 -15.85 -2.98 8.60
C ALA A 103 -16.09 -1.47 8.38
N HIS A 104 -17.27 -0.97 8.74
CA HIS A 104 -17.60 0.45 8.59
C HIS A 104 -16.92 1.36 9.62
N SER A 105 -16.89 0.94 10.88
CA SER A 105 -16.44 1.79 11.99
C SER A 105 -14.93 1.74 12.25
N GLU A 106 -14.26 0.66 11.86
CA GLU A 106 -12.83 0.45 12.13
C GLU A 106 -12.00 0.34 10.85
N MET A 107 -12.39 -0.55 9.92
CA MET A 107 -11.59 -0.83 8.72
C MET A 107 -11.66 0.31 7.71
N LEU A 108 -12.84 0.85 7.40
CA LEU A 108 -12.98 1.92 6.40
C LEU A 108 -12.12 3.16 6.72
N PRO A 109 -12.10 3.70 7.96
CA PRO A 109 -11.20 4.81 8.29
C PRO A 109 -9.71 4.48 8.10
N ALA A 110 -9.30 3.23 8.36
CA ALA A 110 -7.92 2.79 8.13
C ALA A 110 -7.61 2.67 6.64
N LEU A 111 -8.55 2.13 5.87
CA LEU A 111 -8.45 2.04 4.41
C LEU A 111 -8.35 3.43 3.77
N GLU A 112 -9.10 4.42 4.25
CA GLU A 112 -9.03 5.79 3.74
C GLU A 112 -7.65 6.43 3.97
N ARG A 113 -6.98 6.12 5.08
CA ARG A 113 -5.59 6.55 5.32
C ARG A 113 -4.63 5.88 4.33
N LEU A 114 -4.77 4.57 4.14
CA LEU A 114 -3.97 3.81 3.17
C LEU A 114 -4.14 4.37 1.74
N MET A 115 -5.38 4.65 1.34
CA MET A 115 -5.67 5.21 0.02
C MET A 115 -5.07 6.60 -0.17
N LEU A 116 -5.10 7.46 0.86
CA LEU A 116 -4.45 8.76 0.81
C LEU A 116 -2.93 8.64 0.62
N GLU A 117 -2.29 7.69 1.30
CA GLU A 117 -0.84 7.46 1.15
C GLU A 117 -0.50 6.92 -0.25
N LEU A 118 -1.33 6.02 -0.80
CA LEU A 118 -1.23 5.55 -2.18
C LEU A 118 -1.31 6.73 -3.17
N ASP A 119 -2.29 7.62 -3.00
CA ASP A 119 -2.43 8.82 -3.82
C ASP A 119 -1.19 9.72 -3.75
N LEU A 120 -0.65 9.95 -2.56
CA LEU A 120 0.55 10.78 -2.37
C LEU A 120 1.75 10.22 -3.14
N ILE A 121 1.94 8.90 -3.08
CA ILE A 121 3.04 8.20 -3.76
C ILE A 121 2.87 8.22 -5.28
N LEU A 122 1.64 8.09 -5.78
CA LEU A 122 1.36 8.05 -7.22
C LEU A 122 1.38 9.44 -7.86
N VAL A 123 1.01 10.49 -7.13
CA VAL A 123 1.01 11.88 -7.63
C VAL A 123 2.37 12.57 -7.44
N THR A 124 3.17 12.12 -6.46
CA THR A 124 4.52 12.64 -6.20
C THR A 124 5.57 11.54 -6.36
N PRO A 125 5.88 11.11 -7.60
CA PRO A 125 6.98 10.18 -7.80
C PRO A 125 8.30 10.84 -7.34
N LEU A 126 8.99 10.19 -6.41
CA LEU A 126 10.27 10.61 -5.82
C LEU A 126 11.37 10.82 -6.87
#